data_AF-A0A933ZXE4-F1
#
_entry.id   AF-A0A933ZXE4-F1
#
_cell.length_a   1.000
_cell.length_b   1.000
_cell.length_c   1.000
_cell.angle_alpha   90.00
_cell.angle_beta   90.00
_cell.angle_gamma   90.00
#
_symmetry.space_group_name_H-M   'P 1'
#
loop_
_entity.id
_entity.type
_entity.pdbx_description
1 polymer ?
#
loop_
_entity_poly.entity_id
_entity_poly.type
_entity_poly.pdbx_seq_one_letter_code
_entity_poly.pdbx_strand_id
1 'polypeptide(L)'
;FFDIFAKDTVKTHRLLQQGADPSARADMFLVFGAWTHGGIGETVQGEVSFPADAPYTALVADLAAFFGWCLKDGPRPDLPPVRYYRMRLGDDGRTANGEWLTAQAWPPPSTATTLYLHDDGSLSERAPVASETAAVLSSNPAQPIPSRGGGNLSTPAGPFDQGELDSRADVLTATTLPADQDVTLDGDVVARIHAASSTTDADVIVRLSQVTPSGRAMLLADGIRRGRFLGGSDAIRPLTPGTPALFEVEVGPVAFVLPRGHALRLSVQPSSSPRYEPNPGVAAALATNPGPQVHEVTLFRDPAMPSSVILPITTGSFPSPTGLDADAGSSSPDAAHAPDVSGEDAGADSVDVGTAMADAGGQPAPAANSGCGCAATTTALSTVPVLGLLASLRGRRRRL
;
A
#
# COMPACT_ATOMS: atom_id res chain seq x y z
N PHE A 1 9.44 6.51 5.14
CA PHE A 1 8.41 6.49 4.08
C PHE A 1 8.77 5.51 2.98
N PHE A 2 10.01 5.47 2.50
CA PHE A 2 10.48 4.50 1.49
C PHE A 2 11.00 3.17 2.08
N ASP A 3 10.56 2.84 3.29
CA ASP A 3 10.93 1.61 3.97
C ASP A 3 9.94 0.48 3.61
N ILE A 4 10.44 -0.74 3.47
CA ILE A 4 9.60 -1.90 3.12
C ILE A 4 8.53 -2.20 4.18
N PHE A 5 8.78 -1.87 5.46
CA PHE A 5 7.87 -2.07 6.59
C PHE A 5 7.05 -0.84 6.92
N ALA A 6 7.07 0.22 6.11
CA ALA A 6 6.38 1.47 6.40
C ALA A 6 4.87 1.27 6.69
N LYS A 7 4.18 0.49 5.84
CA LYS A 7 2.74 0.20 5.99
C LYS A 7 2.45 -0.55 7.29
N ASP A 8 3.20 -1.60 7.56
CA ASP A 8 3.00 -2.44 8.75
C ASP A 8 3.39 -1.72 10.05
N THR A 9 4.38 -0.84 10.01
CA THR A 9 4.73 0.01 11.15
C THR A 9 3.57 0.92 11.53
N VAL A 10 2.96 1.59 10.55
CA VAL A 10 1.78 2.44 10.76
C VAL A 10 0.59 1.63 11.28
N LYS A 11 0.29 0.48 10.66
CA LYS A 11 -0.81 -0.40 11.08
C LYS A 11 -0.60 -0.91 12.50
N THR A 12 0.60 -1.38 12.83
CA THR A 12 0.94 -1.89 14.16
C THR A 12 0.79 -0.79 15.21
N HIS A 13 1.32 0.41 14.95
CA HIS A 13 1.13 1.55 15.84
C HIS A 13 -0.36 1.88 16.05
N ARG A 14 -1.17 1.91 14.97
CA ARG A 14 -2.61 2.17 15.05
C ARG A 14 -3.36 1.11 15.84
N LEU A 15 -3.07 -0.18 15.61
CA LEU A 15 -3.65 -1.29 16.34
C LEU A 15 -3.36 -1.21 17.83
N LEU A 16 -2.11 -0.89 18.20
CA LEU A 16 -1.72 -0.75 19.59
C LEU A 16 -2.35 0.50 20.24
N GLN A 17 -2.48 1.61 19.51
CA GLN A 17 -3.19 2.80 20.00
C GLN A 17 -4.70 2.57 20.22
N GLN A 18 -5.29 1.57 19.56
CA GLN A 18 -6.70 1.22 19.75
C GLN A 18 -6.90 0.15 20.84
N GLY A 19 -6.00 -0.83 20.94
CA GLY A 19 -6.18 -2.01 21.77
C GLY A 19 -5.40 -2.05 23.08
N ALA A 20 -4.38 -1.20 23.27
CA ALA A 20 -3.53 -1.25 24.46
C ALA A 20 -4.12 -0.48 25.66
N ASP A 21 -3.65 -0.83 26.86
CA ASP A 21 -3.97 -0.11 28.09
C ASP A 21 -3.68 1.40 27.95
N PRO A 22 -4.50 2.30 28.54
CA PRO A 22 -4.29 3.75 28.43
C PRO A 22 -2.88 4.23 28.78
N SER A 23 -2.23 3.62 29.78
CA SER A 23 -0.85 3.96 30.14
C SER A 23 0.16 3.52 29.10
N ALA A 24 -0.07 2.40 28.42
CA ALA A 24 0.79 1.95 27.33
C ALA A 24 0.66 2.88 26.13
N ARG A 25 -0.57 3.24 25.74
CA ARG A 25 -0.85 4.19 24.64
C ARG A 25 -0.16 5.54 24.82
N ALA A 26 -0.18 6.07 26.05
CA ALA A 26 0.50 7.32 26.38
C ALA A 26 2.03 7.24 26.23
N ASP A 27 2.61 6.04 26.25
CA ASP A 27 4.04 5.79 26.21
C ASP A 27 4.50 5.25 24.84
N MET A 28 3.62 5.28 23.83
CA MET A 28 3.92 4.88 22.45
C MET A 28 4.18 6.10 21.58
N PHE A 29 5.26 6.01 20.82
CA PHE A 29 5.71 7.07 19.92
C PHE A 29 5.96 6.48 18.52
N LEU A 30 5.62 7.25 17.50
CA LEU A 30 5.87 6.92 16.10
C LEU A 30 6.79 7.96 15.46
N VAL A 31 7.87 7.52 14.82
CA VAL A 31 8.78 8.40 14.08
C VAL A 31 8.89 7.93 12.63
N PHE A 32 8.62 8.82 11.68
CA PHE A 32 8.64 8.53 10.24
C PHE A 32 9.51 9.53 9.47
N GLY A 33 10.69 9.11 9.02
CA GLY A 33 11.54 9.91 8.14
C GLY A 33 11.36 9.57 6.66
N ALA A 34 11.98 10.36 5.77
CA ALA A 34 12.06 10.07 4.33
C ALA A 34 13.08 8.97 3.98
N TRP A 35 13.27 7.98 4.85
CA TRP A 35 14.29 6.95 4.70
C TRP A 35 13.82 5.72 3.96
N THR A 36 14.78 5.06 3.32
CA THR A 36 14.79 3.64 2.95
C THR A 36 15.21 2.77 4.15
N HIS A 37 15.11 1.44 4.02
CA HIS A 37 15.41 0.51 5.11
C HIS A 37 16.82 0.67 5.70
N GLY A 38 17.83 0.70 4.83
CA GLY A 38 19.23 0.86 5.22
C GLY A 38 19.72 2.31 5.24
N GLY A 39 18.87 3.27 4.84
CA GLY A 39 19.26 4.67 4.63
C GLY A 39 19.01 5.58 5.82
N ILE A 40 18.66 5.05 7.00
CA ILE A 40 18.41 5.91 8.18
C ILE A 40 19.69 6.70 8.50
N GLY A 41 19.61 8.03 8.46
CA GLY A 41 20.76 8.93 8.66
C GLY A 41 21.48 9.37 7.40
N GLU A 42 21.22 8.74 6.28
CA GLU A 42 21.80 9.15 5.00
C GLU A 42 21.01 10.31 4.38
N THR A 43 21.73 11.27 3.82
CA THR A 43 21.15 12.40 3.09
C THR A 43 20.70 12.03 1.68
N VAL A 44 21.09 10.85 1.17
CA VAL A 44 20.68 10.38 -0.16
C VAL A 44 19.79 9.16 -0.01
N GLN A 45 18.61 9.22 -0.62
CA GLN A 45 17.64 8.12 -0.65
C GLN A 45 17.26 7.90 -2.10
N GLY A 46 17.52 6.71 -2.63
CA GLY A 46 17.40 6.44 -4.06
C GLY A 46 18.19 7.45 -4.90
N GLU A 47 17.51 8.16 -5.79
CA GLU A 47 18.13 9.19 -6.65
C GLU A 47 17.93 10.62 -6.13
N VAL A 48 17.46 10.78 -4.88
CA VAL A 48 17.13 12.10 -4.29
C VAL A 48 18.07 12.43 -3.13
N SER A 49 18.62 13.64 -3.15
CA SER A 49 19.41 14.23 -2.08
C SER A 49 18.56 15.14 -1.19
N PHE A 50 18.71 15.00 0.11
CA PHE A 50 18.04 15.76 1.16
C PHE A 50 19.07 16.62 1.93
N PRO A 51 18.65 17.74 2.56
CA PRO A 51 19.45 18.53 3.48
C PRO A 51 20.10 17.68 4.59
N ALA A 52 21.25 18.13 5.09
CA ALA A 52 22.01 17.43 6.13
C ALA A 52 21.26 17.28 7.47
N ASP A 53 20.28 18.15 7.73
CA ASP A 53 19.42 18.12 8.92
C ASP A 53 18.13 17.30 8.74
N ALA A 54 17.76 16.97 7.49
CA ALA A 54 16.63 16.10 7.20
C ALA A 54 16.77 14.70 7.85
N PRO A 55 17.94 14.02 7.82
CA PRO A 55 17.98 12.61 8.16
C PRO A 55 18.19 12.25 9.63
N TYR A 56 18.52 13.13 10.59
CA TYR A 56 19.01 12.62 11.89
C TYR A 56 18.76 13.42 13.16
N THR A 57 18.63 14.75 13.10
CA THR A 57 18.84 15.59 14.30
C THR A 57 17.85 15.33 15.43
N ALA A 58 16.58 15.04 15.10
CA ALA A 58 15.56 14.74 16.11
C ALA A 58 15.64 13.28 16.62
N LEU A 59 15.92 12.31 15.74
CA LEU A 59 15.80 10.89 16.06
C LEU A 59 16.75 10.44 17.18
N VAL A 60 18.03 10.85 17.11
CA VAL A 60 19.03 10.43 18.11
C VAL A 60 18.71 11.04 19.48
N ALA A 61 18.29 12.31 19.52
CA ALA A 61 17.89 12.97 20.74
C ALA A 61 16.66 12.31 21.37
N ASP A 62 15.65 11.98 20.56
CA ASP A 62 14.44 11.28 21.02
C ASP A 62 14.76 9.90 21.59
N LEU A 63 15.57 9.11 20.87
CA LEU A 63 15.98 7.78 21.32
C LEU A 63 16.79 7.86 22.61
N ALA A 64 17.72 8.80 22.71
CA ALA A 64 18.52 8.99 23.92
C ALA A 64 17.62 9.37 25.12
N ALA A 65 16.64 10.26 24.92
CA ALA A 65 15.69 10.66 25.95
C ALA A 65 14.77 9.49 26.36
N PHE A 66 14.24 8.75 25.40
CA PHE A 66 13.41 7.56 25.63
C PHE A 66 14.16 6.48 26.40
N PHE A 67 15.38 6.12 25.98
CA PHE A 67 16.19 5.13 26.69
C PHE A 67 16.69 5.63 28.04
N GLY A 68 16.96 6.92 28.20
CA GLY A 68 17.26 7.52 29.50
C GLY A 68 16.12 7.32 30.50
N TRP A 69 14.88 7.53 30.06
CA TRP A 69 13.68 7.27 30.85
C TRP A 69 13.45 5.79 31.15
N CYS A 70 13.57 4.92 30.15
CA CYS A 70 13.25 3.50 30.30
C CYS A 70 14.33 2.70 31.03
N LEU A 71 15.61 3.07 30.88
CA LEU A 71 16.75 2.24 31.30
C LEU A 71 17.64 2.89 32.38
N LYS A 72 17.50 4.19 32.64
CA LYS A 72 18.39 4.93 33.56
C LYS A 72 17.65 5.71 34.64
N ASP A 73 16.41 5.33 34.95
CA ASP A 73 15.55 6.03 35.91
C ASP A 73 15.40 7.55 35.62
N GLY A 74 15.55 7.95 34.36
CA GLY A 74 15.35 9.33 33.93
C GLY A 74 13.87 9.74 33.97
N PRO A 75 13.55 11.06 33.91
CA PRO A 75 12.17 11.51 33.80
C PRO A 75 11.56 11.09 32.47
N ARG A 76 10.23 10.91 32.43
CA ARG A 76 9.50 10.67 31.16
C ARG A 76 9.76 11.86 30.22
N PRO A 77 10.23 11.62 28.99
CA PRO A 77 10.53 12.71 28.08
C PRO A 77 9.23 13.31 27.54
N ASP A 78 9.27 14.61 27.23
CA ASP A 78 8.20 15.31 26.53
C ASP A 78 8.34 15.10 25.02
N LEU A 79 8.03 13.88 24.56
CA LEU A 79 8.05 13.52 23.15
C LEU A 79 6.64 13.62 22.54
N PRO A 80 6.51 14.10 21.30
CA PRO A 80 5.23 14.07 20.60
C PRO A 80 4.84 12.62 20.27
N PRO A 81 3.54 12.26 20.34
CA PRO A 81 3.08 10.91 20.00
C PRO A 81 3.47 10.47 18.58
N VAL A 82 3.42 11.40 17.63
CA VAL A 82 3.86 11.17 16.26
C VAL A 82 4.80 12.29 15.84
N ARG A 83 5.91 11.92 15.23
CA ARG A 83 6.83 12.81 14.53
C ARG A 83 7.07 12.28 13.13
N TYR A 84 6.98 13.13 12.12
CA TYR A 84 7.18 12.71 10.73
C TYR A 84 7.84 13.79 9.90
N TYR A 85 8.60 13.39 8.88
CA TYR A 85 9.26 14.30 7.96
C TYR A 85 8.42 14.45 6.70
N ARG A 86 7.86 15.64 6.49
CA ARG A 86 7.15 15.98 5.25
C ARG A 86 8.16 16.44 4.21
N MET A 87 8.28 15.68 3.13
CA MET A 87 9.23 15.99 2.06
C MET A 87 8.64 16.93 1.00
N ARG A 88 9.47 17.70 0.34
CA ARG A 88 9.12 18.48 -0.85
C ARG A 88 10.23 18.31 -1.87
N LEU A 89 9.91 17.60 -2.95
CA LEU A 89 10.84 17.37 -4.05
C LEU A 89 10.89 18.61 -4.95
N GLY A 90 12.10 19.02 -5.33
CA GLY A 90 12.36 20.18 -6.17
C GLY A 90 12.10 19.93 -7.65
N ASP A 91 12.18 21.01 -8.45
CA ASP A 91 11.89 21.02 -9.89
C ASP A 91 12.82 20.11 -10.72
N ASP A 92 14.00 19.78 -10.19
CA ASP A 92 14.97 18.88 -10.81
C ASP A 92 14.64 17.38 -10.60
N GLY A 93 13.74 17.07 -9.66
CA GLY A 93 13.44 15.70 -9.24
C GLY A 93 14.63 14.94 -8.64
N ARG A 94 15.68 15.64 -8.20
CA ARG A 94 16.93 15.07 -7.66
C ARG A 94 17.30 15.66 -6.30
N THR A 95 16.77 16.82 -5.98
CA THR A 95 16.92 17.43 -4.66
C THR A 95 15.56 17.57 -4.01
N ALA A 96 15.49 17.30 -2.71
CA ALA A 96 14.28 17.51 -1.92
C ALA A 96 14.65 18.30 -0.67
N ASN A 97 13.75 19.13 -0.20
CA ASN A 97 13.78 19.67 1.15
C ASN A 97 12.58 19.14 1.94
N GLY A 98 12.27 19.72 3.08
CA GLY A 98 11.17 19.30 3.91
C GLY A 98 11.30 19.81 5.33
N GLU A 99 10.44 19.29 6.20
CA GLU A 99 10.36 19.71 7.59
C GLU A 99 9.89 18.57 8.49
N TRP A 100 10.36 18.58 9.73
CA TRP A 100 9.89 17.69 10.78
C TRP A 100 8.64 18.27 11.44
N LEU A 101 7.56 17.50 11.42
CA LEU A 101 6.26 17.85 11.99
C LEU A 101 5.90 16.92 13.13
N THR A 102 4.92 17.32 13.91
CA THR A 102 4.39 16.51 15.01
C THR A 102 2.87 16.42 14.90
N ALA A 103 2.31 15.30 15.36
CA ALA A 103 0.87 15.07 15.41
C ALA A 103 0.50 14.27 16.67
N GLN A 104 -0.76 14.37 17.07
CA GLN A 104 -1.31 13.58 18.18
C GLN A 104 -1.58 12.12 17.77
N ALA A 105 -1.80 11.87 16.47
CA ALA A 105 -2.03 10.56 15.90
C ALA A 105 -1.62 10.53 14.43
N TRP A 106 -1.38 9.33 13.89
CA TRP A 106 -1.19 9.11 12.47
C TRP A 106 -2.39 8.37 11.85
N PRO A 107 -2.92 8.85 10.72
CA PRO A 107 -2.54 10.07 10.02
C PRO A 107 -2.98 11.34 10.77
N PRO A 108 -2.37 12.51 10.51
CA PRO A 108 -2.95 13.78 10.93
C PRO A 108 -4.32 14.00 10.25
N PRO A 109 -5.16 14.92 10.77
CA PRO A 109 -6.44 15.26 10.13
C PRO A 109 -6.24 15.68 8.67
N SER A 110 -6.99 15.05 7.77
CA SER A 110 -6.94 15.29 6.32
C SER A 110 -8.33 15.09 5.71
N THR A 111 -8.51 15.63 4.50
CA THR A 111 -9.67 15.39 3.65
C THR A 111 -9.34 14.23 2.71
N ALA A 112 -10.20 13.21 2.70
CA ALA A 112 -10.10 12.14 1.72
C ALA A 112 -10.60 12.63 0.36
N THR A 113 -9.69 12.80 -0.60
CA THR A 113 -10.00 13.27 -1.96
C THR A 113 -9.80 12.13 -2.95
N THR A 114 -10.84 11.82 -3.72
CA THR A 114 -10.80 10.76 -4.73
C THR A 114 -10.44 11.35 -6.09
N LEU A 115 -9.40 10.82 -6.73
CA LEU A 115 -9.10 11.09 -8.13
C LEU A 115 -9.38 9.84 -8.97
N TYR A 116 -10.14 10.01 -10.05
CA TYR A 116 -10.52 8.98 -11.00
C TYR A 116 -9.56 8.95 -12.18
N LEU A 117 -9.24 7.74 -12.63
CA LEU A 117 -8.45 7.52 -13.83
C LEU A 117 -9.36 7.63 -15.05
N HIS A 118 -8.91 8.33 -16.08
CA HIS A 118 -9.63 8.48 -17.35
C HIS A 118 -8.87 7.87 -18.54
N ASP A 119 -9.59 7.55 -19.62
CA ASP A 119 -9.04 6.98 -20.86
C ASP A 119 -8.09 7.92 -21.62
N ASP A 120 -8.28 9.23 -21.47
CA ASP A 120 -7.40 10.27 -22.01
C ASP A 120 -6.09 10.41 -21.24
N GLY A 121 -5.88 9.58 -20.21
CA GLY A 121 -4.70 9.60 -19.35
C GLY A 121 -4.75 10.69 -18.28
N SER A 122 -5.89 11.35 -18.08
CA SER A 122 -6.06 12.30 -16.98
C SER A 122 -6.39 11.59 -15.66
N LEU A 123 -6.03 12.25 -14.56
CA LEU A 123 -6.36 11.88 -13.20
C LEU A 123 -7.08 13.08 -12.56
N SER A 124 -8.36 12.96 -12.22
CA SER A 124 -9.17 14.12 -11.80
C SER A 124 -10.22 13.79 -10.75
N GLU A 125 -10.71 14.78 -9.99
CA GLU A 125 -11.80 14.59 -9.01
C GLU A 125 -13.16 14.28 -9.67
N ARG A 126 -13.27 14.48 -10.99
CA ARG A 126 -14.52 14.27 -11.72
C ARG A 126 -14.69 12.78 -12.02
N ALA A 127 -15.70 12.16 -11.44
CA ALA A 127 -16.04 10.78 -11.76
C ALA A 127 -16.38 10.61 -13.26
N PRO A 128 -16.09 9.45 -13.87
CA PRO A 128 -16.51 9.16 -15.24
C PRO A 128 -18.03 9.23 -15.33
N VAL A 129 -18.54 9.97 -16.32
CA VAL A 129 -19.98 10.16 -16.57
C VAL A 129 -20.51 9.29 -17.72
N ALA A 130 -19.61 8.71 -18.51
CA ALA A 130 -19.91 7.80 -19.60
C ALA A 130 -18.93 6.62 -19.57
N SER A 131 -19.31 5.49 -20.17
CA SER A 131 -18.43 4.34 -20.26
C SER A 131 -17.19 4.67 -21.08
N GLU A 132 -16.04 4.53 -20.45
CA GLU A 132 -14.74 4.71 -21.07
C GLU A 132 -14.19 3.37 -21.61
N THR A 133 -13.25 3.45 -22.55
CA THR A 133 -12.62 2.25 -23.11
C THR A 133 -11.75 1.57 -22.05
N ALA A 134 -11.94 0.26 -21.82
CA ALA A 134 -11.11 -0.50 -20.90
C ALA A 134 -9.65 -0.60 -21.39
N ALA A 135 -8.68 -0.54 -20.48
CA ALA A 135 -7.27 -0.75 -20.84
C ALA A 135 -6.90 -2.22 -20.62
N VAL A 136 -6.23 -2.84 -21.59
CA VAL A 136 -5.75 -4.22 -21.49
C VAL A 136 -4.22 -4.20 -21.32
N LEU A 137 -3.74 -4.68 -20.19
CA LEU A 137 -2.30 -4.77 -19.89
C LEU A 137 -1.85 -6.23 -20.01
N SER A 138 -0.82 -6.47 -20.81
CA SER A 138 -0.22 -7.81 -20.93
C SER A 138 0.71 -8.08 -19.74
N SER A 139 0.50 -9.21 -19.07
CA SER A 139 1.36 -9.71 -18.00
C SER A 139 2.13 -10.92 -18.49
N ASN A 140 3.44 -10.76 -18.70
CA ASN A 140 4.35 -11.84 -19.06
C ASN A 140 5.27 -12.18 -17.87
N PRO A 141 5.02 -13.27 -17.13
CA PRO A 141 5.80 -13.60 -15.93
C PRO A 141 7.27 -13.96 -16.25
N ALA A 142 7.56 -14.32 -17.50
CA ALA A 142 8.94 -14.56 -17.97
C ALA A 142 9.68 -13.26 -18.34
N GLN A 143 8.97 -12.14 -18.49
CA GLN A 143 9.52 -10.82 -18.77
C GLN A 143 8.83 -9.75 -17.90
N PRO A 144 8.94 -9.86 -16.56
CA PRO A 144 8.26 -8.94 -15.66
C PRO A 144 8.84 -7.52 -15.77
N ILE A 145 8.03 -6.53 -15.43
CA ILE A 145 8.47 -5.14 -15.34
C ILE A 145 9.49 -5.06 -14.19
N PRO A 146 10.67 -4.46 -14.42
CA PRO A 146 11.69 -4.37 -13.39
C PRO A 146 11.30 -3.41 -12.26
N SER A 147 11.64 -3.79 -11.03
CA SER A 147 11.45 -2.96 -9.85
C SER A 147 12.48 -1.85 -9.84
N ARG A 148 12.01 -0.60 -9.76
CA ARG A 148 12.87 0.58 -9.67
C ARG A 148 12.40 1.48 -8.53
N GLY A 149 13.21 1.57 -7.46
CA GLY A 149 12.88 2.32 -6.26
C GLY A 149 11.73 1.73 -5.43
N GLY A 150 11.17 2.56 -4.55
CA GLY A 150 10.11 2.22 -3.60
C GLY A 150 10.66 1.60 -2.32
N GLY A 151 9.80 0.94 -1.56
CA GLY A 151 10.14 0.16 -0.36
C GLY A 151 10.83 -1.17 -0.67
N ASN A 152 11.93 -1.16 -1.44
CA ASN A 152 12.76 -2.34 -1.66
C ASN A 152 13.65 -2.62 -0.45
N LEU A 153 14.03 -3.88 -0.25
CA LEU A 153 15.00 -4.30 0.77
C LEU A 153 16.39 -4.55 0.15
N SER A 154 16.48 -5.56 -0.73
CA SER A 154 17.76 -6.04 -1.28
C SER A 154 18.13 -5.46 -2.65
N THR A 155 17.25 -4.64 -3.23
CA THR A 155 17.46 -3.92 -4.50
C THR A 155 17.37 -2.41 -4.26
N PRO A 156 17.81 -1.55 -5.20
CA PRO A 156 17.78 -0.10 -5.00
C PRO A 156 16.40 0.41 -4.56
N ALA A 157 16.37 1.04 -3.39
CA ALA A 157 15.16 1.53 -2.72
C ALA A 157 15.13 3.06 -2.72
N GLY A 158 13.96 3.64 -2.45
CA GLY A 158 13.79 5.10 -2.39
C GLY A 158 13.12 5.70 -3.62
N PRO A 159 13.09 7.03 -3.70
CA PRO A 159 12.55 7.74 -4.85
C PRO A 159 13.46 7.56 -6.08
N PHE A 160 12.88 7.04 -7.16
CA PHE A 160 13.55 6.85 -8.44
C PHE A 160 12.67 7.41 -9.57
N ASP A 161 13.33 7.85 -10.64
CA ASP A 161 12.67 8.22 -11.89
C ASP A 161 11.98 7.01 -12.51
N GLN A 162 10.68 7.14 -12.79
CA GLN A 162 9.80 6.13 -13.36
C GLN A 162 9.58 6.31 -14.85
N GLY A 163 10.05 7.41 -15.48
CA GLY A 163 9.67 7.78 -16.83
C GLY A 163 9.89 6.70 -17.90
N GLU A 164 10.98 5.91 -17.77
CA GLU A 164 11.24 4.78 -18.66
C GLU A 164 10.21 3.65 -18.49
N LEU A 165 9.83 3.33 -17.24
CA LEU A 165 8.84 2.29 -16.95
C LEU A 165 7.43 2.74 -17.36
N ASP A 166 7.08 3.99 -17.08
CA ASP A 166 5.82 4.62 -17.45
C ASP A 166 5.57 4.64 -18.98
N SER A 167 6.63 4.54 -19.79
CA SER A 167 6.54 4.52 -21.26
C SER A 167 6.24 3.14 -21.85
N ARG A 168 6.24 2.08 -21.03
CA ARG A 168 6.02 0.71 -21.50
C ARG A 168 4.55 0.47 -21.83
N ALA A 169 4.29 -0.35 -22.84
CA ALA A 169 2.94 -0.72 -23.27
C ALA A 169 2.16 -1.57 -22.24
N ASP A 170 2.84 -2.18 -21.27
CA ASP A 170 2.25 -2.95 -20.16
C ASP A 170 2.04 -2.11 -18.89
N VAL A 171 2.15 -0.78 -19.00
CA VAL A 171 1.91 0.18 -17.90
C VAL A 171 0.85 1.20 -18.34
N LEU A 172 -0.23 1.29 -17.55
CA LEU A 172 -1.21 2.38 -17.70
C LEU A 172 -0.76 3.56 -16.83
N THR A 173 -0.79 4.78 -17.36
CA THR A 173 -0.54 6.00 -16.56
C THR A 173 -1.73 6.95 -16.62
N ALA A 174 -2.01 7.61 -15.49
CA ALA A 174 -2.98 8.68 -15.38
C ALA A 174 -2.35 9.84 -14.59
N THR A 175 -2.43 11.07 -15.10
CA THR A 175 -1.72 12.23 -14.54
C THR A 175 -2.70 13.39 -14.31
N THR A 176 -2.57 14.08 -13.17
CA THR A 176 -3.35 15.29 -12.90
C THR A 176 -2.92 16.42 -13.82
N LEU A 177 -3.72 17.48 -13.90
CA LEU A 177 -3.17 18.77 -14.33
C LEU A 177 -2.05 19.21 -13.36
N PRO A 178 -1.05 19.96 -13.83
CA PRO A 178 -0.10 20.62 -12.94
C PRO A 178 -0.84 21.47 -11.92
N ALA A 179 -0.51 21.31 -10.63
CA ALA A 179 -1.20 21.99 -9.55
C ALA A 179 -1.05 23.51 -9.68
N ASP A 180 -2.12 24.26 -9.44
CA ASP A 180 -2.13 25.73 -9.44
C ASP A 180 -1.67 26.31 -8.10
N GLN A 181 -1.60 25.48 -7.07
CA GLN A 181 -1.06 25.78 -5.75
C GLN A 181 -0.33 24.56 -5.18
N ASP A 182 0.35 24.73 -4.07
CA ASP A 182 0.93 23.59 -3.36
C ASP A 182 -0.21 22.69 -2.82
N VAL A 183 -0.08 21.37 -3.01
CA VAL A 183 -1.01 20.37 -2.47
C VAL A 183 -0.26 19.49 -1.50
N THR A 184 -0.69 19.43 -0.25
CA THR A 184 -0.02 18.65 0.79
C THR A 184 -0.79 17.38 1.09
N LEU A 185 -0.08 16.25 1.10
CA LEU A 185 -0.62 14.93 1.40
C LEU A 185 0.13 14.33 2.59
N ASP A 186 -0.57 14.16 3.71
CA ASP A 186 -0.04 13.52 4.91
C ASP A 186 -1.02 12.45 5.39
N GLY A 187 -0.74 11.18 5.07
CA GLY A 187 -1.55 10.05 5.52
C GLY A 187 -1.42 8.82 4.64
N ASP A 188 -2.44 7.97 4.65
CA ASP A 188 -2.43 6.69 3.91
C ASP A 188 -3.11 6.86 2.54
N VAL A 189 -2.39 6.52 1.46
CA VAL A 189 -2.94 6.48 0.09
C VAL A 189 -3.45 5.09 -0.24
N VAL A 190 -4.67 5.02 -0.79
CA VAL A 190 -5.31 3.78 -1.23
C VAL A 190 -5.78 3.93 -2.67
N ALA A 191 -5.49 2.96 -3.52
CA ALA A 191 -6.04 2.89 -4.87
C ALA A 191 -7.11 1.80 -4.96
N ARG A 192 -8.19 2.10 -5.67
CA ARG A 192 -9.32 1.22 -5.93
C ARG A 192 -9.35 0.94 -7.43
N ILE A 193 -8.80 -0.19 -7.83
CA ILE A 193 -8.67 -0.55 -9.24
C ILE A 193 -9.70 -1.63 -9.57
N HIS A 194 -10.65 -1.31 -10.45
CA HIS A 194 -11.58 -2.29 -11.00
C HIS A 194 -10.89 -3.00 -12.16
N ALA A 195 -10.64 -4.31 -12.02
CA ALA A 195 -9.94 -5.07 -13.04
C ALA A 195 -10.43 -6.52 -13.15
N ALA A 196 -10.28 -7.11 -14.34
CA ALA A 196 -10.50 -8.53 -14.60
C ALA A 196 -9.19 -9.17 -15.09
N SER A 197 -8.96 -10.42 -14.71
CA SER A 197 -7.88 -11.24 -15.28
C SER A 197 -8.44 -12.15 -16.37
N SER A 198 -7.68 -12.40 -17.45
CA SER A 198 -8.02 -13.45 -18.42
C SER A 198 -7.79 -14.86 -17.88
N THR A 199 -7.24 -14.99 -16.68
CA THR A 199 -6.94 -16.25 -16.00
C THR A 199 -7.42 -16.24 -14.55
N THR A 200 -7.03 -17.25 -13.76
CA THR A 200 -7.51 -17.42 -12.37
C THR A 200 -6.79 -16.55 -11.35
N ASP A 201 -5.80 -15.77 -11.76
CA ASP A 201 -5.11 -14.83 -10.89
C ASP A 201 -4.49 -13.67 -11.68
N ALA A 202 -4.15 -12.59 -10.99
CA ALA A 202 -3.37 -11.47 -11.49
C ALA A 202 -2.79 -10.67 -10.32
N ASP A 203 -1.71 -9.94 -10.57
CA ASP A 203 -1.27 -8.88 -9.67
C ASP A 203 -1.70 -7.52 -10.24
N VAL A 204 -2.14 -6.62 -9.36
CA VAL A 204 -2.33 -5.20 -9.66
C VAL A 204 -1.39 -4.40 -8.78
N ILE A 205 -0.45 -3.70 -9.41
CA ILE A 205 0.54 -2.86 -8.73
C ILE A 205 0.24 -1.42 -9.09
N VAL A 206 0.26 -0.57 -8.08
CA VAL A 206 0.00 0.86 -8.21
C VAL A 206 1.22 1.62 -7.71
N ARG A 207 1.71 2.55 -8.52
CA ARG A 207 2.82 3.46 -8.20
C ARG A 207 2.30 4.89 -8.23
N LEU A 208 2.66 5.67 -7.21
CA LEU A 208 2.35 7.09 -7.10
C LEU A 208 3.63 7.90 -7.27
N SER A 209 3.64 8.85 -8.20
CA SER A 209 4.81 9.66 -8.53
C SER A 209 4.48 11.15 -8.60
N GLN A 210 5.44 12.00 -8.22
CA GLN A 210 5.42 13.43 -8.54
C GLN A 210 6.03 13.61 -9.93
N VAL A 211 5.33 14.32 -10.81
CA VAL A 211 5.83 14.72 -12.13
C VAL A 211 6.29 16.17 -12.05
N THR A 212 7.58 16.40 -12.31
CA THR A 212 8.17 17.75 -12.33
C THR A 212 7.73 18.54 -13.56
N PRO A 213 7.91 19.88 -13.58
CA PRO A 213 7.66 20.69 -14.78
C PRO A 213 8.47 20.26 -16.00
N SER A 214 9.61 19.59 -15.80
CA SER A 214 10.44 19.02 -16.87
C SER A 214 9.98 17.63 -17.33
N GLY A 215 8.95 17.06 -16.70
CA GLY A 215 8.35 15.76 -17.06
C GLY A 215 8.98 14.55 -16.34
N ARG A 216 9.91 14.76 -15.40
CA ARG A 216 10.49 13.67 -14.62
C ARG A 216 9.47 13.13 -13.61
N ALA A 217 9.24 11.82 -13.61
CA ALA A 217 8.27 11.17 -12.72
C ALA A 217 8.99 10.49 -11.56
N MET A 218 9.03 11.12 -10.39
CA MET A 218 9.72 10.59 -9.21
C MET A 218 8.76 9.81 -8.30
N LEU A 219 9.09 8.54 -8.06
CA LEU A 219 8.30 7.64 -7.22
C LEU A 219 8.22 8.15 -5.77
N LEU A 220 7.01 8.20 -5.22
CA LEU A 220 6.71 8.59 -3.85
C LEU A 220 6.29 7.38 -2.99
N ALA A 221 5.45 6.51 -3.54
CA ALA A 221 4.96 5.31 -2.85
C ALA A 221 4.43 4.30 -3.87
N ASP A 222 4.33 3.04 -3.46
CA ASP A 222 3.79 1.97 -4.29
C ASP A 222 3.23 0.79 -3.48
N GLY A 223 2.29 0.07 -4.06
CA GLY A 223 1.66 -1.10 -3.46
C GLY A 223 1.28 -2.15 -4.49
N ILE A 224 0.95 -3.34 -3.98
CA ILE A 224 0.49 -4.49 -4.77
C ILE A 224 -0.77 -5.07 -4.14
N ARG A 225 -1.68 -5.56 -4.97
CA ARG A 225 -2.76 -6.45 -4.56
C ARG A 225 -2.80 -7.66 -5.50
N ARG A 226 -2.68 -8.84 -4.91
CA ARG A 226 -2.75 -10.13 -5.63
C ARG A 226 -4.18 -10.68 -5.62
N GLY A 227 -4.67 -11.04 -6.80
CA GLY A 227 -6.05 -11.43 -7.07
C GLY A 227 -6.56 -12.59 -6.22
N ARG A 228 -5.75 -13.64 -6.09
CA ARG A 228 -6.13 -14.84 -5.32
C ARG A 228 -6.36 -14.59 -3.83
N PHE A 229 -6.01 -13.41 -3.32
CA PHE A 229 -6.13 -13.00 -1.93
C PHE A 229 -7.09 -11.82 -1.74
N LEU A 230 -7.91 -11.49 -2.74
CA LEU A 230 -8.92 -10.42 -2.60
C LEU A 230 -9.88 -10.68 -1.43
N GLY A 231 -10.28 -11.94 -1.21
CA GLY A 231 -11.14 -12.36 -0.10
C GLY A 231 -10.42 -12.65 1.23
N GLY A 232 -9.15 -12.26 1.38
CA GLY A 232 -8.31 -12.56 2.55
C GLY A 232 -7.08 -13.41 2.21
N SER A 233 -6.08 -13.40 3.09
CA SER A 233 -4.81 -14.11 2.93
C SER A 233 -4.76 -15.48 3.61
N ASP A 234 -5.85 -15.89 4.25
CA ASP A 234 -6.02 -17.18 4.95
C ASP A 234 -6.18 -18.37 4.00
N ALA A 235 -6.64 -18.12 2.77
CA ALA A 235 -6.82 -19.15 1.75
C ALA A 235 -6.68 -18.57 0.33
N ILE A 236 -6.25 -19.41 -0.62
CA ILE A 236 -6.26 -19.09 -2.04
C ILE A 236 -7.70 -19.14 -2.56
N ARG A 237 -8.17 -18.05 -3.15
CA ARG A 237 -9.48 -17.93 -3.77
C ARG A 237 -9.32 -17.45 -5.21
N PRO A 238 -9.39 -18.35 -6.21
CA PRO A 238 -9.21 -17.99 -7.61
C PRO A 238 -10.13 -16.86 -8.07
N LEU A 239 -9.62 -15.99 -8.93
CA LEU A 239 -10.47 -15.09 -9.71
C LEU A 239 -11.28 -15.91 -10.72
N THR A 240 -12.47 -15.41 -11.08
CA THR A 240 -13.21 -15.89 -12.23
C THR A 240 -12.70 -15.19 -13.48
N PRO A 241 -12.10 -15.89 -14.46
CA PRO A 241 -11.59 -15.28 -15.68
C PRO A 241 -12.64 -14.39 -16.37
N GLY A 242 -12.23 -13.20 -16.81
CA GLY A 242 -13.08 -12.21 -17.48
C GLY A 242 -14.08 -11.49 -16.58
N THR A 243 -14.18 -11.85 -15.30
CA THR A 243 -15.11 -11.18 -14.36
C THR A 243 -14.39 -10.07 -13.61
N PRO A 244 -14.89 -8.82 -13.65
CA PRO A 244 -14.30 -7.71 -12.90
C PRO A 244 -14.34 -7.95 -11.38
N ALA A 245 -13.26 -7.56 -10.71
CA ALA A 245 -13.14 -7.52 -9.26
C ALA A 245 -12.49 -6.20 -8.83
N LEU A 246 -12.73 -5.80 -7.58
CA LEU A 246 -12.09 -4.62 -6.99
C LEU A 246 -10.76 -5.02 -6.34
N PHE A 247 -9.67 -4.47 -6.85
CA PHE A 247 -8.35 -4.52 -6.25
C PHE A 247 -8.13 -3.24 -5.43
N GLU A 248 -8.36 -3.36 -4.12
CA GLU A 248 -7.96 -2.31 -3.18
C GLU A 248 -6.47 -2.46 -2.86
N VAL A 249 -5.67 -1.53 -3.37
CA VAL A 249 -4.22 -1.49 -3.24
C VAL A 249 -3.85 -0.43 -2.21
N GLU A 250 -3.32 -0.86 -1.07
CA GLU A 250 -2.69 0.06 -0.13
C GLU A 250 -1.38 0.57 -0.73
N VAL A 251 -1.34 1.82 -1.18
CA VAL A 251 -0.16 2.41 -1.85
C VAL A 251 0.88 2.80 -0.80
N GLY A 252 0.44 3.37 0.31
CA GLY A 252 1.27 3.51 1.51
C GLY A 252 1.06 4.80 2.28
N PRO A 253 1.64 4.90 3.48
CA PRO A 253 1.74 6.17 4.18
C PRO A 253 2.66 7.11 3.40
N VAL A 254 2.26 8.37 3.28
CA VAL A 254 3.00 9.43 2.61
C VAL A 254 2.96 10.70 3.44
N ALA A 255 4.01 11.51 3.35
CA ALA A 255 4.03 12.88 3.84
C ALA A 255 4.82 13.72 2.86
N PHE A 256 4.14 14.43 1.95
CA PHE A 256 4.80 15.26 0.96
C PHE A 256 3.97 16.49 0.56
N VAL A 257 4.67 17.51 0.08
CA VAL A 257 4.09 18.65 -0.63
C VAL A 257 4.34 18.46 -2.12
N LEU A 258 3.27 18.37 -2.91
CA LEU A 258 3.31 18.54 -4.35
C LEU A 258 3.41 20.04 -4.65
N PRO A 259 4.53 20.55 -5.19
CA PRO A 259 4.66 21.98 -5.45
C PRO A 259 3.72 22.45 -6.57
N ARG A 260 3.30 23.71 -6.53
CA ARG A 260 2.67 24.38 -7.67
C ARG A 260 3.48 24.13 -8.95
N GLY A 261 2.80 23.81 -10.04
CA GLY A 261 3.39 23.51 -11.36
C GLY A 261 3.85 22.06 -11.53
N HIS A 262 3.83 21.25 -10.47
CA HIS A 262 4.05 19.81 -10.57
C HIS A 262 2.71 19.08 -10.68
N ALA A 263 2.73 17.85 -11.19
CA ALA A 263 1.53 17.01 -11.27
C ALA A 263 1.71 15.71 -10.47
N LEU A 264 0.60 15.06 -10.14
CA LEU A 264 0.60 13.74 -9.54
C LEU A 264 0.29 12.71 -10.61
N ARG A 265 1.08 11.62 -10.67
CA ARG A 265 0.85 10.50 -11.59
C ARG A 265 0.59 9.22 -10.82
N LEU A 266 -0.42 8.50 -11.28
CA LEU A 266 -0.67 7.12 -10.93
C LEU A 266 -0.25 6.21 -12.09
N SER A 267 0.59 5.22 -11.84
CA SER A 267 0.91 4.17 -12.81
C SER A 267 0.35 2.84 -12.29
N VAL A 268 -0.34 2.10 -13.15
CA VAL A 268 -0.92 0.78 -12.85
C VAL A 268 -0.29 -0.27 -13.76
N GLN A 269 0.21 -1.34 -13.16
CA GLN A 269 1.01 -2.35 -13.86
C GLN A 269 0.80 -3.77 -13.29
N PRO A 270 1.01 -4.83 -14.08
CA PRO A 270 0.73 -6.20 -13.65
C PRO A 270 1.91 -6.89 -12.95
N SER A 271 3.11 -6.29 -12.93
CA SER A 271 4.29 -6.90 -12.30
C SER A 271 5.31 -5.85 -11.84
N SER A 272 6.16 -6.21 -10.87
CA SER A 272 7.31 -5.41 -10.43
C SER A 272 8.32 -6.34 -9.76
N SER A 273 9.26 -6.87 -10.53
CA SER A 273 10.24 -7.87 -10.08
C SER A 273 11.64 -7.28 -10.00
N PRO A 274 12.49 -7.59 -8.99
CA PRO A 274 12.32 -8.67 -8.03
C PRO A 274 11.70 -8.25 -6.69
N ARG A 275 11.12 -7.05 -6.56
CA ARG A 275 10.44 -6.66 -5.31
C ARG A 275 9.31 -7.64 -4.99
N TYR A 276 8.47 -7.90 -5.97
CA TYR A 276 7.43 -8.91 -5.90
C TYR A 276 7.78 -10.03 -6.87
N GLU A 277 7.56 -11.26 -6.42
CA GLU A 277 7.64 -12.43 -7.28
C GLU A 277 6.64 -12.30 -8.45
N PRO A 278 7.04 -12.58 -9.70
CA PRO A 278 6.11 -12.54 -10.83
C PRO A 278 4.92 -13.49 -10.60
N ASN A 279 3.70 -12.96 -10.72
CA ASN A 279 2.51 -13.79 -10.67
C ASN A 279 2.48 -14.74 -11.88
N PRO A 280 2.34 -16.06 -11.70
CA PRO A 280 2.30 -16.99 -12.83
C PRO A 280 1.00 -16.90 -13.66
N GLY A 281 -0.01 -16.14 -13.22
CA GLY A 281 -1.32 -16.05 -13.85
C GLY A 281 -2.29 -17.16 -13.42
N VAL A 282 -1.86 -18.09 -12.56
CA VAL A 282 -2.68 -19.21 -12.09
C VAL A 282 -2.74 -19.20 -10.56
N ALA A 283 -3.96 -19.30 -10.00
CA ALA A 283 -4.21 -19.38 -8.56
C ALA A 283 -3.80 -20.74 -7.97
N ALA A 284 -2.51 -21.07 -8.01
CA ALA A 284 -1.91 -22.25 -7.41
C ALA A 284 -0.80 -21.86 -6.43
N ALA A 285 -0.68 -22.54 -5.29
CA ALA A 285 0.37 -22.24 -4.31
C ALA A 285 1.75 -22.14 -4.99
N LEU A 286 2.52 -21.08 -4.72
CA LEU A 286 3.74 -20.82 -5.49
C LEU A 286 4.79 -21.93 -5.36
N ALA A 287 4.79 -22.64 -4.23
CA ALA A 287 5.62 -23.83 -4.02
C ALA A 287 5.37 -24.96 -5.04
N THR A 288 4.22 -24.96 -5.75
CA THR A 288 3.93 -25.93 -6.80
C THR A 288 4.56 -25.58 -8.14
N ASN A 289 5.18 -24.39 -8.26
CA ASN A 289 5.82 -23.88 -9.47
C ASN A 289 4.94 -24.07 -10.74
N PRO A 290 3.77 -23.42 -10.82
CA PRO A 290 2.75 -23.69 -11.85
C PRO A 290 3.19 -23.35 -13.30
N GLY A 291 4.42 -22.88 -13.51
CA GLY A 291 4.91 -22.38 -14.79
C GLY A 291 4.34 -20.98 -15.12
N PRO A 292 5.06 -20.17 -15.92
CA PRO A 292 4.57 -18.85 -16.30
C PRO A 292 3.48 -18.97 -17.36
N GLN A 293 2.31 -18.36 -17.11
CA GLN A 293 1.27 -18.15 -18.11
C GLN A 293 1.14 -16.66 -18.40
N VAL A 294 1.31 -16.29 -19.68
CA VAL A 294 0.98 -14.94 -20.14
C VAL A 294 -0.53 -14.75 -19.99
N HIS A 295 -0.92 -13.64 -19.35
CA HIS A 295 -2.31 -13.31 -19.07
C HIS A 295 -2.54 -11.82 -19.27
N GLU A 296 -3.80 -11.43 -19.37
CA GLU A 296 -4.22 -10.04 -19.58
C GLU A 296 -4.92 -9.54 -18.32
N VAL A 297 -4.60 -8.31 -17.94
CA VAL A 297 -5.29 -7.57 -16.88
C VAL A 297 -6.07 -6.45 -17.55
N THR A 298 -7.40 -6.55 -17.54
CA THR A 298 -8.29 -5.54 -18.11
C THR A 298 -8.74 -4.59 -17.01
N LEU A 299 -8.44 -3.29 -17.15
CA LEU A 299 -8.82 -2.24 -16.20
C LEU A 299 -10.02 -1.44 -16.70
N PHE A 300 -10.98 -1.20 -15.81
CA PHE A 300 -12.23 -0.50 -16.08
C PHE A 300 -12.20 0.93 -15.50
N ARG A 301 -12.85 1.87 -16.21
CA ARG A 301 -12.95 3.31 -15.87
C ARG A 301 -14.34 3.87 -16.18
N ASP A 302 -15.36 3.02 -16.21
CA ASP A 302 -16.74 3.43 -16.47
C ASP A 302 -17.45 3.87 -15.17
N PRO A 303 -18.66 4.48 -15.25
CA PRO A 303 -19.37 4.97 -14.07
C PRO A 303 -19.73 3.89 -13.04
N ALA A 304 -19.89 2.63 -13.45
CA ALA A 304 -20.19 1.52 -12.55
C ALA A 304 -18.91 0.93 -11.92
N MET A 305 -17.77 1.10 -12.58
CA MET A 305 -16.45 0.61 -12.15
C MET A 305 -15.38 1.72 -12.23
N PRO A 306 -15.53 2.80 -11.46
CA PRO A 306 -14.66 3.97 -11.57
C PRO A 306 -13.34 3.73 -10.82
N SER A 307 -12.34 3.20 -11.52
CA SER A 307 -10.99 3.05 -10.97
C SER A 307 -10.46 4.41 -10.49
N SER A 308 -9.87 4.43 -9.29
CA SER A 308 -9.53 5.67 -8.59
C SER A 308 -8.38 5.51 -7.59
N VAL A 309 -7.87 6.65 -7.11
CA VAL A 309 -6.96 6.76 -5.96
C VAL A 309 -7.54 7.75 -4.95
N ILE A 310 -7.45 7.40 -3.67
CA ILE A 310 -7.91 8.21 -2.54
C ILE A 310 -6.69 8.79 -1.84
N LEU A 311 -6.66 10.12 -1.76
CA LEU A 311 -5.54 10.90 -1.27
C LEU A 311 -5.87 11.60 0.06
N PRO A 312 -4.96 11.60 1.03
CA PRO A 312 -5.13 12.27 2.33
C PRO A 312 -4.67 13.74 2.24
N ILE A 313 -5.48 14.61 1.65
CA ILE A 313 -5.11 16.02 1.44
C ILE A 313 -5.25 16.80 2.76
N THR A 314 -4.16 17.39 3.25
CA THR A 314 -4.20 18.28 4.42
C THR A 314 -4.39 19.74 4.02
N THR A 315 -3.84 20.16 2.88
CA THR A 315 -3.99 21.52 2.32
C THR A 315 -3.91 21.51 0.80
N GLY A 316 -4.51 22.51 0.15
CA GLY A 316 -4.55 22.65 -1.31
C GLY A 316 -5.64 21.81 -1.97
N SER A 317 -5.69 21.87 -3.30
CA SER A 317 -6.63 21.12 -4.14
C SER A 317 -6.04 20.93 -5.53
N PHE A 318 -6.53 19.94 -6.28
CA PHE A 318 -6.13 19.76 -7.67
C PHE A 318 -6.98 20.64 -8.60
N PRO A 319 -6.41 21.17 -9.69
CA PRO A 319 -7.20 21.84 -10.71
C PRO A 319 -8.19 20.88 -11.36
N SER A 320 -9.41 21.34 -11.58
CA SER A 320 -10.37 20.63 -12.40
C SER A 320 -10.08 20.88 -13.89
N PRO A 321 -10.17 19.87 -14.78
CA PRO A 321 -10.09 20.08 -16.21
C PRO A 321 -11.18 21.05 -16.68
N THR A 322 -10.81 22.28 -17.03
CA THR A 322 -11.77 23.26 -17.58
C THR A 322 -12.17 22.85 -18.99
N GLY A 323 -13.47 22.66 -19.24
CA GLY A 323 -13.99 22.42 -20.60
C GLY A 323 -15.10 21.37 -20.74
N LEU A 324 -15.55 20.74 -19.66
CA LEU A 324 -16.67 19.76 -19.72
C LEU A 324 -17.88 20.17 -18.86
N ASP A 325 -17.81 21.31 -18.15
CA ASP A 325 -18.88 21.82 -17.29
C ASP A 325 -19.85 22.78 -18.02
N ALA A 326 -19.81 22.86 -19.35
CA ALA A 326 -20.70 23.76 -20.10
C ALA A 326 -22.15 23.22 -20.27
N ASP A 327 -22.43 21.95 -19.97
CA ASP A 327 -23.77 21.36 -20.24
C ASP A 327 -24.42 20.59 -19.08
N ALA A 328 -23.83 20.56 -17.88
CA ALA A 328 -24.54 20.07 -16.69
C ALA A 328 -25.31 21.23 -16.05
N GLY A 329 -26.42 21.60 -16.70
CA GLY A 329 -27.37 22.58 -16.18
C GLY A 329 -27.75 22.28 -14.74
N SER A 330 -27.61 23.30 -13.90
CA SER A 330 -28.10 23.30 -12.53
C SER A 330 -29.62 23.09 -12.51
N SER A 331 -30.07 21.91 -12.10
CA SER A 331 -31.42 21.75 -11.57
C SER A 331 -31.36 20.88 -10.33
N SER A 332 -31.45 21.53 -9.17
CA SER A 332 -31.85 20.89 -7.92
C SER A 332 -33.26 20.32 -8.10
N PRO A 333 -33.53 19.06 -7.73
CA PRO A 333 -34.89 18.63 -7.44
C PRO A 333 -35.15 18.83 -5.95
N ASP A 334 -35.95 19.85 -5.66
CA ASP A 334 -36.68 19.97 -4.41
C ASP A 334 -37.63 18.78 -4.22
N ALA A 335 -37.92 18.52 -2.95
CA ALA A 335 -38.70 17.40 -2.44
C ALA A 335 -40.12 17.27 -3.03
N ALA A 336 -40.52 16.04 -3.37
CA ALA A 336 -41.93 15.64 -3.35
C ALA A 336 -42.14 14.11 -3.26
N HIS A 337 -42.83 13.72 -2.19
CA HIS A 337 -43.85 12.66 -2.08
C HIS A 337 -43.52 11.20 -2.46
N ALA A 338 -43.52 10.36 -1.41
CA ALA A 338 -43.80 8.93 -1.50
C ALA A 338 -45.26 8.68 -1.93
N PRO A 339 -45.53 7.50 -2.52
CA PRO A 339 -46.66 6.73 -2.06
C PRO A 339 -46.33 5.28 -1.70
N ASP A 340 -47.31 4.73 -1.02
CA ASP A 340 -47.41 3.55 -0.18
C ASP A 340 -47.53 2.22 -0.95
N VAL A 341 -47.42 1.15 -0.15
CA VAL A 341 -47.26 -0.28 -0.40
C VAL A 341 -48.55 -0.98 -0.89
N SER A 342 -48.40 -1.96 -1.78
CA SER A 342 -49.15 -3.25 -1.85
C SER A 342 -48.69 -4.00 -3.10
N GLY A 343 -48.45 -5.31 -3.18
CA GLY A 343 -48.57 -6.46 -2.29
C GLY A 343 -48.17 -7.71 -3.11
N GLU A 344 -47.88 -8.82 -2.42
CA GLU A 344 -48.08 -10.26 -2.75
C GLU A 344 -47.79 -10.78 -4.19
N ASP A 345 -47.20 -11.95 -4.48
CA ASP A 345 -47.20 -13.25 -3.81
C ASP A 345 -46.17 -14.22 -4.49
N ALA A 346 -45.82 -15.28 -3.74
CA ALA A 346 -45.44 -16.66 -4.07
C ALA A 346 -44.67 -17.06 -5.36
N GLY A 347 -43.71 -17.98 -5.15
CA GLY A 347 -43.26 -18.91 -6.20
C GLY A 347 -42.00 -19.69 -5.84
N ALA A 348 -42.16 -20.76 -5.07
CA ALA A 348 -41.13 -21.78 -4.88
C ALA A 348 -40.87 -22.53 -6.20
N ASP A 349 -39.62 -22.91 -6.47
CA ASP A 349 -39.36 -24.26 -6.97
C ASP A 349 -37.92 -24.71 -6.72
N SER A 350 -37.85 -25.89 -6.11
CA SER A 350 -36.68 -26.72 -5.89
C SER A 350 -36.38 -27.56 -7.12
N VAL A 351 -35.11 -27.72 -7.50
CA VAL A 351 -34.69 -28.90 -8.27
C VAL A 351 -33.42 -29.51 -7.67
N ASP A 352 -33.61 -30.75 -7.27
CA ASP A 352 -32.67 -31.76 -6.81
C ASP A 352 -31.96 -32.41 -8.01
N VAL A 353 -30.65 -32.65 -7.91
CA VAL A 353 -29.93 -33.60 -8.78
C VAL A 353 -28.86 -34.33 -7.97
N GLY A 354 -29.22 -35.51 -7.47
CA GLY A 354 -28.72 -36.76 -8.05
C GLY A 354 -27.22 -37.06 -7.97
N THR A 355 -26.89 -37.98 -7.07
CA THR A 355 -25.61 -38.63 -6.79
C THR A 355 -25.13 -39.59 -7.91
N ALA A 356 -23.81 -39.76 -8.09
CA ALA A 356 -23.21 -41.04 -8.49
C ALA A 356 -21.69 -41.13 -8.19
N MET A 357 -21.29 -42.26 -7.61
CA MET A 357 -19.93 -42.70 -7.28
C MET A 357 -19.28 -43.55 -8.39
N ALA A 358 -17.93 -43.62 -8.40
CA ALA A 358 -17.04 -44.80 -8.57
C ALA A 358 -15.65 -44.28 -9.03
N ASP A 359 -14.54 -44.36 -8.29
CA ASP A 359 -13.72 -45.48 -7.77
C ASP A 359 -12.60 -45.99 -8.73
N ALA A 360 -11.46 -46.29 -8.09
CA ALA A 360 -10.30 -47.10 -8.46
C ALA A 360 -9.17 -46.52 -9.35
N GLY A 361 -7.93 -46.55 -8.81
CA GLY A 361 -6.72 -46.60 -9.64
C GLY A 361 -5.36 -46.26 -9.00
N GLY A 362 -4.84 -47.14 -8.13
CA GLY A 362 -3.44 -47.59 -8.02
C GLY A 362 -2.22 -46.66 -8.25
N GLN A 363 -1.40 -46.58 -7.19
CA GLN A 363 0.04 -46.22 -7.06
C GLN A 363 1.03 -46.85 -8.09
N PRO A 364 2.35 -46.47 -8.17
CA PRO A 364 3.25 -46.11 -7.04
C PRO A 364 4.32 -45.00 -7.24
N ALA A 365 4.95 -44.68 -6.10
CA ALA A 365 6.08 -43.76 -5.89
C ALA A 365 7.44 -44.31 -6.41
N PRO A 366 8.49 -43.46 -6.38
CA PRO A 366 9.78 -43.96 -5.94
C PRO A 366 10.53 -43.08 -4.91
N ALA A 367 11.16 -43.81 -3.97
CA ALA A 367 12.50 -43.68 -3.40
C ALA A 367 12.98 -42.35 -2.78
N ALA A 368 13.11 -42.41 -1.45
CA ALA A 368 13.96 -41.57 -0.64
C ALA A 368 15.46 -41.85 -0.91
N ASN A 369 16.28 -40.79 -0.84
CA ASN A 369 17.72 -40.92 -0.76
C ASN A 369 18.21 -40.25 0.53
N SER A 370 18.87 -41.05 1.35
CA SER A 370 19.45 -40.74 2.65
C SER A 370 20.81 -40.04 2.53
N GLY A 371 21.09 -39.04 3.38
CA GLY A 371 22.41 -38.44 3.46
C GLY A 371 22.65 -37.56 4.69
N CYS A 372 23.63 -37.97 5.49
CA CYS A 372 24.41 -37.26 6.51
C CYS A 372 23.72 -36.80 7.81
N GLY A 373 24.12 -37.47 8.90
CA GLY A 373 23.96 -37.00 10.27
C GLY A 373 25.11 -36.10 10.72
N CYS A 374 24.81 -35.29 11.74
CA CYS A 374 25.79 -34.72 12.65
C CYS A 374 25.25 -34.85 14.08
N ALA A 375 26.09 -35.38 14.96
CA ALA A 375 25.84 -35.57 16.37
C ALA A 375 25.72 -34.23 17.11
N ALA A 376 24.76 -34.14 18.03
CA ALA A 376 24.72 -33.09 19.05
C ALA A 376 24.78 -33.76 20.43
N THR A 377 25.84 -33.44 21.15
CA THR A 377 26.20 -33.90 22.49
C THR A 377 25.23 -33.36 23.53
N THR A 378 24.64 -34.27 24.30
CA THR A 378 23.84 -34.01 25.48
C THR A 378 24.73 -33.54 26.63
N THR A 379 24.39 -32.43 27.28
CA THR A 379 24.89 -32.14 28.64
C THR A 379 23.69 -31.87 29.54
N ALA A 380 23.55 -32.74 30.55
CA ALA A 380 22.52 -32.69 31.57
C ALA A 380 22.85 -31.59 32.60
N LEU A 381 21.83 -30.87 33.06
CA LEU A 381 21.86 -30.13 34.31
C LEU A 381 20.67 -30.54 35.17
N SER A 382 20.98 -30.81 36.42
CA SER A 382 20.18 -31.48 37.43
C SER A 382 19.05 -30.60 37.97
N THR A 383 17.98 -31.27 38.38
CA THR A 383 16.85 -30.75 39.15
C THR A 383 17.04 -31.06 40.63
N VAL A 384 16.90 -30.05 41.52
CA VAL A 384 16.41 -30.18 42.91
C VAL A 384 15.69 -28.86 43.30
N PRO A 385 14.61 -28.87 44.11
CA PRO A 385 13.57 -27.83 44.08
C PRO A 385 13.40 -27.00 45.38
N VAL A 386 12.56 -25.95 45.24
CA VAL A 386 11.53 -25.47 46.20
C VAL A 386 11.85 -24.43 47.30
N LEU A 387 11.04 -23.36 47.21
CA LEU A 387 10.51 -22.40 48.20
C LEU A 387 11.44 -21.41 48.93
N GLY A 388 11.17 -20.13 48.67
CA GLY A 388 11.22 -19.09 49.71
C GLY A 388 11.70 -17.71 49.26
N LEU A 389 10.84 -16.90 48.62
CA LEU A 389 10.72 -15.43 48.87
C LEU A 389 9.58 -14.80 48.04
N LEU A 390 8.33 -15.21 48.26
CA LEU A 390 7.14 -14.53 47.73
C LEU A 390 6.69 -13.46 48.73
N ALA A 391 7.37 -12.31 48.80
CA ALA A 391 6.81 -11.04 49.33
C ALA A 391 7.84 -9.88 49.32
N SER A 392 8.25 -9.38 48.14
CA SER A 392 8.66 -7.95 48.02
C SER A 392 8.70 -7.40 46.58
N LEU A 393 8.50 -8.23 45.55
CA LEU A 393 8.67 -7.81 44.15
C LEU A 393 7.40 -7.30 43.44
N ARG A 394 6.29 -7.05 44.17
CA ARG A 394 5.03 -6.57 43.56
C ARG A 394 5.06 -5.10 43.08
N GLY A 395 6.18 -4.38 43.21
CA GLY A 395 6.27 -2.96 42.84
C GLY A 395 7.20 -2.58 41.68
N ARG A 396 7.92 -3.52 41.04
CA ARG A 396 9.05 -3.15 40.14
C ARG A 396 9.12 -3.83 38.77
N ARG A 397 7.99 -4.28 38.20
CA ARG A 397 7.95 -4.73 36.80
C ARG A 397 6.67 -4.28 36.12
N ARG A 398 6.61 -2.99 35.82
CA ARG A 398 5.83 -2.44 34.70
C ARG A 398 6.80 -1.56 33.94
N ARG A 399 7.33 -2.07 32.83
CA ARG A 399 8.09 -1.40 31.75
C ARG A 399 8.82 -2.50 31.00
N LEU A 400 8.06 -3.28 30.25
CA LEU A 400 8.43 -4.00 29.02
C LEU A 400 7.14 -4.54 28.42
#